data_AF-A0A805RGE7-F1
#
_entry.id   AF-A0A805RGE7-F1
#
_cell.length_a   1.000
_cell.length_b   1.000
_cell.length_c   1.000
_cell.angle_alpha   90.00
_cell.angle_beta   90.00
_cell.angle_gamma   90.00
#
_symmetry.space_group_name_H-M   'P 1'
#
loop_
_entity.id
_entity.type
_entity.pdbx_description
1 polymer ?
#
loop_
_entity_poly.entity_id
_entity_poly.type
_entity_poly.pdbx_seq_one_letter_code
_entity_poly.pdbx_strand_id
1 'polypeptide(L)'
;MDVSNQLARVCYSPDFEKLKPEYLEGLPTMMQHFSQFLGKRPWFVGDKITFVDFLAYDVLDLHRIFEPKCLDAFPNLKDFISHFELPYLIDGTHKITQSNAILRYIARKHNLCGETEKEKIREDILENQLMDNRMQLARLCYDPDFEKLKPEYLEGLPEMLKLYSQFLGKQPWFLGDKITFVDFIAYDVLERNQVFEPSCLNAFPNLKDFISRFEGLEKISAYMKSSRFLPRPVFTKMAVWGNK
;
A
#
# COMPACT_ATOMS: atom_id res chain seq x y z
N MET A 1 26.65 14.96 -16.49
CA MET A 1 25.58 14.86 -17.51
C MET A 1 24.30 14.54 -16.76
N ASP A 2 23.24 15.28 -17.02
CA ASP A 2 21.96 15.09 -16.34
C ASP A 2 21.28 13.83 -16.88
N VAL A 3 21.39 12.75 -16.09
CA VAL A 3 20.92 11.40 -16.42
C VAL A 3 19.42 11.39 -16.71
N SER A 4 18.63 12.15 -15.95
CA SER A 4 17.18 12.26 -16.14
C SER A 4 16.83 12.90 -17.47
N ASN A 5 17.61 13.90 -17.89
CA ASN A 5 17.42 14.57 -19.18
C ASN A 5 17.79 13.68 -20.38
N GLN A 6 18.70 12.71 -20.23
CA GLN A 6 19.01 11.76 -21.32
C GLN A 6 17.87 10.75 -21.50
N LEU A 7 17.36 10.18 -20.42
CA LEU A 7 16.21 9.26 -20.49
C LEU A 7 14.99 9.96 -21.09
N ALA A 8 14.68 11.19 -20.63
CA ALA A 8 13.57 11.97 -21.17
C ALA A 8 13.71 12.21 -22.68
N ARG A 9 14.92 12.53 -23.18
CA ARG A 9 15.17 12.71 -24.62
C ARG A 9 14.89 11.45 -25.42
N VAL A 10 15.20 10.27 -24.89
CA VAL A 10 14.89 8.99 -25.55
C VAL A 10 13.38 8.78 -25.54
N CYS A 11 12.74 8.85 -24.37
CA CYS A 11 11.31 8.55 -24.20
C CYS A 11 10.37 9.46 -25.00
N TYR A 12 10.71 10.74 -25.17
CA TYR A 12 9.89 11.70 -25.90
C TYR A 12 10.31 11.88 -27.37
N SER A 13 11.29 11.11 -27.86
CA SER A 13 11.73 11.19 -29.25
C SER A 13 10.76 10.46 -30.19
N PRO A 14 10.46 11.01 -31.39
CA PRO A 14 9.73 10.28 -32.42
C PRO A 14 10.50 9.04 -32.94
N ASP A 15 11.82 8.98 -32.70
CA ASP A 15 12.69 7.85 -33.06
C ASP A 15 12.93 6.88 -31.87
N PHE A 16 12.04 6.85 -30.88
CA PHE A 16 12.14 6.04 -29.65
C PHE A 16 12.65 4.61 -29.89
N GLU A 17 12.03 3.88 -30.81
CA GLU A 17 12.36 2.48 -31.10
C GLU A 17 13.79 2.28 -31.62
N LYS A 18 14.37 3.30 -32.26
CA LYS A 18 15.77 3.26 -32.73
C LYS A 18 16.75 3.63 -31.63
N LEU A 19 16.37 4.58 -30.76
CA LEU A 19 17.25 5.13 -29.72
C LEU A 19 17.28 4.26 -28.45
N LYS A 20 16.20 3.52 -28.17
CA LYS A 20 16.11 2.70 -26.96
C LYS A 20 17.23 1.65 -26.84
N PRO A 21 17.54 0.83 -27.87
CA PRO A 21 18.61 -0.17 -27.76
C PRO A 21 19.96 0.45 -27.40
N GLU A 22 20.36 1.54 -28.06
CA GLU A 22 21.61 2.25 -27.80
C GLU A 22 21.64 2.80 -26.36
N TYR A 23 20.53 3.36 -25.87
CA TYR A 23 20.45 3.83 -24.49
C TYR A 23 20.62 2.68 -23.48
N LEU A 24 20.01 1.53 -23.74
CA LEU A 24 20.07 0.36 -22.86
C LEU A 24 21.49 -0.22 -22.77
N GLU A 25 22.33 -0.09 -23.79
CA GLU A 25 23.74 -0.51 -23.74
C GLU A 25 24.56 0.28 -22.70
N GLY A 26 24.25 1.57 -22.51
CA GLY A 26 24.93 2.43 -21.53
C GLY A 26 24.42 2.28 -20.09
N LEU A 27 23.22 1.71 -19.92
CA LEU A 27 22.51 1.65 -18.64
C LEU A 27 23.26 0.86 -17.56
N PRO A 28 23.87 -0.32 -17.82
CA PRO A 28 24.61 -1.07 -16.80
C PRO A 28 25.78 -0.27 -16.20
N THR A 29 26.54 0.46 -17.03
CA THR A 29 27.66 1.30 -16.59
C THR A 29 27.17 2.44 -15.68
N MET A 30 26.03 3.03 -16.01
CA MET A 30 25.40 4.04 -15.18
C MET A 30 25.00 3.48 -13.80
N MET A 31 24.33 2.33 -13.77
CA MET A 31 23.94 1.67 -12.50
C MET A 31 25.17 1.26 -11.68
N GLN A 32 26.26 0.87 -12.33
CA GLN A 32 27.52 0.59 -11.66
C GLN A 32 28.07 1.82 -10.92
N HIS A 33 28.01 3.01 -11.51
CA HIS A 33 28.45 4.24 -10.84
C HIS A 33 27.60 4.57 -9.61
N PHE A 34 26.28 4.45 -9.70
CA PHE A 34 25.38 4.62 -8.55
C PHE A 34 25.68 3.58 -7.45
N SER A 35 25.86 2.32 -7.83
CA SER A 35 26.15 1.22 -6.91
C SER A 35 27.49 1.41 -6.20
N GLN A 36 28.54 1.79 -6.93
CA GLN A 36 29.85 2.08 -6.36
C GLN A 36 29.80 3.27 -5.41
N PHE A 37 29.08 4.32 -5.79
CA PHE A 37 28.94 5.49 -4.95
C PHE A 37 28.19 5.14 -3.67
N LEU A 38 27.02 4.50 -3.73
CA LEU A 38 26.29 4.06 -2.53
C LEU A 38 27.16 3.16 -1.63
N GLY A 39 27.83 2.19 -2.25
CA GLY A 39 28.70 1.24 -1.55
C GLY A 39 27.91 0.38 -0.57
N LYS A 40 28.38 0.33 0.69
CA LYS A 40 27.73 -0.40 1.79
C LYS A 40 26.82 0.48 2.67
N ARG A 41 26.71 1.76 2.35
CA ARG A 41 25.93 2.71 3.15
C ARG A 41 24.44 2.50 2.89
N PRO A 42 23.57 2.74 3.88
CA PRO A 42 22.12 2.68 3.69
C PRO A 42 21.58 3.83 2.83
N TRP A 43 22.29 4.97 2.80
CA TRP A 43 21.93 6.19 2.06
C TRP A 43 23.15 6.76 1.32
N PHE A 44 22.93 7.51 0.23
CA PHE A 44 23.98 8.10 -0.61
C PHE A 44 24.89 9.07 0.15
N VAL A 45 24.36 9.75 1.18
CA VAL A 45 25.10 10.74 1.98
C VAL A 45 25.67 10.13 3.27
N GLY A 46 25.29 8.92 3.68
CA GLY A 46 25.79 8.28 4.89
C GLY A 46 24.75 7.40 5.58
N ASP A 47 24.67 7.52 6.91
CA ASP A 47 23.77 6.70 7.75
C ASP A 47 22.37 7.31 7.92
N LYS A 48 22.15 8.54 7.44
CA LYS A 48 20.87 9.25 7.51
C LYS A 48 20.36 9.60 6.12
N ILE A 49 19.04 9.48 5.95
CA ILE A 49 18.34 9.92 4.75
C ILE A 49 18.45 11.45 4.59
N THR A 50 18.62 11.89 3.35
CA THR A 50 18.72 13.29 2.96
C THR A 50 17.94 13.53 1.66
N PHE A 51 17.82 14.80 1.22
CA PHE A 51 17.15 15.12 -0.04
C PHE A 51 17.80 14.44 -1.26
N VAL A 52 19.12 14.19 -1.21
CA VAL A 52 19.86 13.52 -2.30
C VAL A 52 19.35 12.11 -2.53
N ASP A 53 18.93 11.43 -1.46
CA ASP A 53 18.41 10.07 -1.55
C ASP A 53 17.08 10.02 -2.31
N PHE A 54 16.23 11.04 -2.19
CA PHE A 54 15.00 11.13 -3.00
C PHE A 54 15.32 11.35 -4.49
N LEU A 55 16.30 12.20 -4.81
CA LEU A 55 16.72 12.39 -6.20
C LEU A 55 17.34 11.12 -6.79
N ALA A 56 18.17 10.42 -6.00
CA ALA A 56 18.73 9.14 -6.41
C ALA A 56 17.64 8.08 -6.60
N TYR A 57 16.66 8.03 -5.68
CA TYR A 57 15.48 7.17 -5.81
C TYR A 57 14.73 7.46 -7.11
N ASP A 58 14.37 8.71 -7.38
CA ASP A 58 13.62 9.09 -8.58
C ASP A 58 14.34 8.65 -9.86
N VAL A 59 15.66 8.88 -9.93
CA VAL A 59 16.47 8.45 -11.07
C VAL A 59 16.44 6.94 -11.20
N LEU A 60 16.72 6.19 -10.13
CA LEU A 60 16.79 4.74 -10.19
C LEU A 60 15.42 4.11 -10.50
N ASP A 61 14.35 4.66 -9.95
CA ASP A 61 12.98 4.17 -10.16
C ASP A 61 12.49 4.42 -11.60
N LEU A 62 12.79 5.60 -12.17
CA LEU A 62 12.51 5.88 -13.58
C LEU A 62 13.19 4.87 -14.52
N HIS A 63 14.45 4.52 -14.24
CA HIS A 63 15.18 3.53 -15.04
C HIS A 63 14.65 2.11 -14.82
N ARG A 64 14.21 1.79 -13.59
CA ARG A 64 13.54 0.52 -13.29
C ARG A 64 12.20 0.39 -14.02
N ILE A 65 11.42 1.47 -14.14
CA ILE A 65 10.19 1.49 -14.93
C ILE A 65 10.52 1.30 -16.42
N PHE A 66 11.58 1.95 -16.90
CA PHE A 66 12.00 1.89 -18.30
C PHE A 66 12.56 0.52 -18.73
N GLU A 67 13.37 -0.10 -17.88
CA GLU A 67 13.95 -1.44 -18.02
C GLU A 67 13.89 -2.18 -16.68
N PRO A 68 12.88 -3.04 -16.46
CA PRO A 68 12.62 -3.68 -15.17
C PRO A 68 13.79 -4.47 -14.57
N LYS A 69 14.72 -4.95 -15.40
CA LYS A 69 15.86 -5.77 -14.94
C LYS A 69 17.15 -4.96 -14.73
N CYS A 70 17.14 -3.64 -14.93
CA CYS A 70 18.38 -2.84 -14.92
C CYS A 70 19.13 -2.85 -13.56
N LEU A 71 18.44 -3.18 -12.46
CA LEU A 71 19.03 -3.25 -11.13
C LEU A 71 19.42 -4.68 -10.69
N ASP A 72 19.19 -5.71 -11.52
CA ASP A 72 19.38 -7.12 -11.12
C ASP A 72 20.80 -7.47 -10.67
N ALA A 73 21.80 -6.84 -11.28
CA ALA A 73 23.20 -7.02 -10.92
C ALA A 73 23.66 -6.17 -9.70
N PHE A 74 22.79 -5.31 -9.14
CA PHE A 74 23.17 -4.29 -8.14
C PHE A 74 22.33 -4.41 -6.86
N PRO A 75 22.62 -5.41 -5.99
CA PRO A 75 21.80 -5.69 -4.82
C PRO A 75 21.72 -4.53 -3.82
N ASN A 76 22.76 -3.70 -3.71
CA ASN A 76 22.74 -2.52 -2.84
C ASN A 76 21.80 -1.42 -3.34
N LEU A 77 21.66 -1.24 -4.67
CA LEU A 77 20.69 -0.31 -5.24
C LEU A 77 19.25 -0.82 -5.06
N LYS A 78 19.04 -2.14 -5.13
CA LYS A 78 17.75 -2.75 -4.80
C LYS A 78 17.37 -2.54 -3.33
N ASP A 79 18.30 -2.77 -2.39
CA ASP A 79 18.09 -2.49 -0.97
C ASP A 79 17.76 -0.99 -0.76
N PHE A 80 18.50 -0.10 -1.41
CA PHE A 80 18.25 1.34 -1.38
C PHE A 80 16.84 1.72 -1.85
N ILE A 81 16.41 1.26 -3.04
CA ILE A 81 15.05 1.55 -3.55
C ILE A 81 14.00 1.01 -2.58
N SER A 82 14.20 -0.18 -2.01
CA SER A 82 13.23 -0.78 -1.10
C SER A 82 13.00 0.06 0.17
N HIS A 83 13.96 0.90 0.57
CA HIS A 83 13.78 1.81 1.71
C HIS A 83 12.74 2.91 1.47
N PHE A 84 12.35 3.16 0.22
CA PHE A 84 11.35 4.19 -0.14
C PHE A 84 9.94 3.63 -0.32
N GLU A 85 9.76 2.31 -0.31
CA GLU A 85 8.42 1.73 -0.26
C GLU A 85 7.81 1.98 1.13
N LEU A 86 6.69 2.69 1.15
CA LEU A 86 5.89 2.88 2.36
C LEU A 86 4.59 2.06 2.27
N PRO A 87 4.18 1.40 3.35
CA PRO A 87 4.88 1.29 4.63
C PRO A 87 6.04 0.27 4.59
N TYR A 88 7.00 0.43 5.52
CA TYR A 88 8.02 -0.56 5.85
C TYR A 88 7.97 -0.92 7.35
N LEU A 89 8.46 -2.11 7.70
CA LEU A 89 8.67 -2.58 9.08
C LEU A 89 10.12 -3.06 9.25
N ILE A 90 10.76 -2.62 10.33
CA ILE A 90 12.07 -3.10 10.76
C ILE A 90 11.91 -3.80 12.13
N ASP A 91 12.14 -5.11 12.17
CA ASP A 91 12.14 -5.94 13.39
C ASP A 91 13.47 -6.71 13.49
N GLY A 92 14.44 -6.13 14.20
CA GLY A 92 15.81 -6.63 14.29
C GLY A 92 16.49 -6.65 12.92
N THR A 93 16.82 -7.84 12.43
CA THR A 93 17.43 -8.04 11.09
C THR A 93 16.42 -8.10 9.95
N HIS A 94 15.11 -8.16 10.26
CA HIS A 94 14.06 -8.25 9.24
C HIS A 94 13.69 -6.84 8.77
N LYS A 95 13.78 -6.60 7.46
CA LYS A 95 13.27 -5.41 6.78
C LYS A 95 12.17 -5.86 5.81
N ILE A 96 10.96 -5.36 5.98
CA ILE A 96 9.78 -5.85 5.24
C ILE A 96 9.04 -4.64 4.66
N THR A 97 8.80 -4.65 3.36
CA THR A 97 7.90 -3.72 2.66
C THR A 97 6.62 -4.45 2.25
N GLN A 98 5.68 -3.76 1.59
CA GLN A 98 4.32 -4.24 1.28
C GLN A 98 3.45 -4.43 2.52
N SER A 99 2.38 -3.64 2.63
CA SER A 99 1.49 -3.62 3.81
C SER A 99 0.95 -5.00 4.18
N ASN A 100 0.52 -5.79 3.21
CA ASN A 100 -0.01 -7.15 3.44
C ASN A 100 1.09 -8.11 3.92
N ALA A 101 2.32 -8.01 3.41
CA ALA A 101 3.44 -8.83 3.88
C ALA A 101 3.84 -8.48 5.32
N ILE A 102 3.83 -7.18 5.67
CA ILE A 102 4.02 -6.68 7.04
C ILE A 102 2.93 -7.23 7.97
N LEU A 103 1.65 -7.14 7.57
CA LEU A 103 0.54 -7.65 8.37
C LEU A 103 0.65 -9.17 8.59
N ARG A 104 0.91 -9.94 7.54
CA ARG A 104 1.10 -11.39 7.65
C ARG A 104 2.31 -11.77 8.50
N TYR A 105 3.40 -11.00 8.45
CA TYR A 105 4.57 -11.21 9.33
C TYR A 105 4.20 -11.06 10.81
N ILE A 106 3.53 -9.97 11.16
CA ILE A 106 3.06 -9.72 12.52
C ILE A 106 2.05 -10.81 12.94
N ALA A 107 1.11 -11.15 12.05
CA ALA A 107 0.09 -12.15 12.30
C ALA A 107 0.68 -13.53 12.65
N ARG A 108 1.66 -13.99 11.87
CA ARG A 108 2.36 -15.26 12.13
C ARG A 108 3.09 -15.27 13.47
N LYS A 109 3.66 -14.14 13.90
CA LYS A 109 4.34 -14.02 15.21
C LYS A 109 3.38 -14.18 16.39
N HIS A 110 2.09 -13.95 16.17
CA HIS A 110 1.05 -13.92 17.21
C HIS A 110 -0.10 -14.92 16.98
N ASN A 111 0.03 -15.86 16.03
CA ASN A 111 -1.00 -16.84 15.67
C ASN A 111 -2.34 -16.20 15.28
N LEU A 112 -2.29 -15.14 14.47
CA LEU A 112 -3.47 -14.41 13.96
C LEU A 112 -3.74 -14.68 12.48
N CYS A 113 -3.43 -15.90 12.00
CA CYS A 113 -3.73 -16.35 10.64
C CYS A 113 -4.77 -17.48 10.69
N GLY A 114 -5.40 -17.77 9.55
CA GLY A 114 -6.26 -18.93 9.39
C GLY A 114 -5.54 -20.25 9.74
N GLU A 115 -6.15 -21.06 10.60
CA GLU A 115 -5.62 -22.32 11.08
C GLU A 115 -6.03 -23.48 10.17
N THR A 116 -7.26 -23.45 9.65
CA THR A 116 -7.81 -24.45 8.75
C THR A 116 -7.74 -24.03 7.28
N GLU A 117 -7.79 -24.99 6.35
CA GLU A 117 -7.81 -24.69 4.91
C GLU A 117 -9.00 -23.78 4.53
N LYS A 118 -10.15 -24.01 5.14
CA LYS A 118 -11.34 -23.17 4.94
C LYS A 118 -11.09 -21.73 5.39
N GLU A 119 -10.40 -21.53 6.52
CA GLU A 119 -10.04 -20.19 7.00
C GLU A 119 -9.02 -19.53 6.09
N LYS A 120 -8.01 -20.26 5.61
CA LYS A 120 -7.00 -19.73 4.67
C LYS A 120 -7.61 -19.29 3.35
N ILE A 121 -8.53 -20.09 2.79
CA ILE A 121 -9.28 -19.70 1.59
C ILE A 121 -10.03 -18.38 1.83
N ARG A 122 -10.71 -18.24 2.98
CA ARG A 122 -11.43 -17.00 3.32
C ARG A 122 -10.47 -15.83 3.55
N GLU A 123 -9.34 -16.07 4.20
CA GLU A 123 -8.27 -15.09 4.45
C GLU A 123 -7.73 -14.52 3.14
N ASP A 124 -7.35 -15.39 2.21
CA ASP A 124 -6.74 -15.00 0.93
C ASP A 124 -7.74 -14.27 0.03
N ILE A 125 -9.01 -14.71 -0.01
CA ILE A 125 -10.06 -14.00 -0.75
C ILE A 125 -10.26 -12.60 -0.17
N LEU A 126 -10.43 -12.48 1.15
CA LEU A 126 -10.72 -11.20 1.78
C LEU A 126 -9.56 -10.23 1.69
N GLU A 127 -8.32 -10.67 1.92
CA GLU A 127 -7.14 -9.80 1.83
C GLU A 127 -7.07 -9.09 0.47
N ASN A 128 -7.27 -9.85 -0.62
CA ASN A 128 -7.23 -9.30 -1.97
C ASN A 128 -8.46 -8.46 -2.30
N GLN A 129 -9.66 -8.93 -1.95
CA GLN A 129 -10.91 -8.22 -2.21
C GLN A 129 -10.97 -6.86 -1.48
N LEU A 130 -10.48 -6.81 -0.24
CA LEU A 130 -10.39 -5.58 0.54
C LEU A 130 -9.37 -4.61 -0.03
N MET A 131 -8.27 -5.10 -0.62
CA MET A 131 -7.30 -4.27 -1.33
C MET A 131 -7.93 -3.64 -2.58
N ASP A 132 -8.68 -4.41 -3.36
CA ASP A 132 -9.38 -3.90 -4.55
C ASP A 132 -10.36 -2.77 -4.19
N ASN A 133 -11.17 -2.95 -3.13
CA ASN A 133 -12.10 -1.91 -2.71
C ASN A 133 -11.40 -0.70 -2.09
N ARG A 134 -10.30 -0.90 -1.35
CA ARG A 134 -9.44 0.21 -0.89
C ARG A 134 -8.93 1.02 -2.08
N MET A 135 -8.49 0.35 -3.14
CA MET A 135 -7.97 1.01 -4.33
C MET A 135 -9.06 1.71 -5.15
N GLN A 136 -10.27 1.17 -5.21
CA GLN A 136 -11.42 1.83 -5.84
C GLN A 136 -11.72 3.18 -5.17
N LEU A 137 -11.84 3.20 -3.83
CA LEU A 137 -12.08 4.44 -3.10
C LEU A 137 -10.90 5.41 -3.24
N ALA A 138 -9.66 4.92 -3.18
CA ALA A 138 -8.48 5.74 -3.37
C ALA A 138 -8.47 6.39 -4.76
N ARG A 139 -8.72 5.64 -5.84
CA ARG A 139 -8.78 6.19 -7.21
C ARG A 139 -9.79 7.32 -7.30
N LEU A 140 -11.00 7.11 -6.79
CA LEU A 140 -12.03 8.14 -6.73
C LEU A 140 -11.53 9.39 -5.99
N CYS A 141 -11.00 9.24 -4.77
CA CYS A 141 -10.62 10.36 -3.92
C CYS A 141 -9.42 11.19 -4.44
N TYR A 142 -8.63 10.66 -5.38
CA TYR A 142 -7.54 11.39 -6.05
C TYR A 142 -7.93 11.90 -7.44
N ASP A 143 -9.09 11.52 -7.96
CA ASP A 143 -9.53 11.91 -9.30
C ASP A 143 -9.95 13.40 -9.35
N PRO A 144 -9.45 14.20 -10.30
CA PRO A 144 -9.89 15.59 -10.47
C PRO A 144 -11.40 15.74 -10.73
N ASP A 145 -12.05 14.72 -11.30
CA ASP A 145 -13.49 14.66 -11.55
C ASP A 145 -14.27 14.01 -10.38
N PHE A 146 -13.71 13.95 -9.17
CA PHE A 146 -14.30 13.35 -7.97
C PHE A 146 -15.81 13.64 -7.80
N GLU A 147 -16.23 14.90 -7.89
CA GLU A 147 -17.65 15.28 -7.69
C GLU A 147 -18.59 14.67 -8.73
N LYS A 148 -18.11 14.39 -9.95
CA LYS A 148 -18.88 13.74 -11.01
C LYS A 148 -18.93 12.22 -10.84
N LEU A 149 -17.85 11.62 -10.34
CA LEU A 149 -17.69 10.17 -10.19
C LEU A 149 -18.27 9.64 -8.86
N LYS A 150 -18.33 10.49 -7.84
CA LYS A 150 -18.83 10.12 -6.50
C LYS A 150 -20.25 9.50 -6.52
N PRO A 151 -21.24 10.01 -7.28
CA PRO A 151 -22.58 9.41 -7.32
C PRO A 151 -22.58 7.94 -7.75
N GLU A 152 -21.79 7.58 -8.77
CA GLU A 152 -21.68 6.19 -9.25
C GLU A 152 -21.07 5.28 -8.18
N TYR A 153 -20.04 5.75 -7.48
CA TYR A 153 -19.46 4.99 -6.37
C TYR A 153 -20.48 4.76 -5.25
N LEU A 154 -21.27 5.79 -4.89
CA LEU A 154 -22.31 5.68 -3.86
C LEU A 154 -23.45 4.75 -4.28
N GLU A 155 -23.78 4.67 -5.56
CA GLU A 155 -24.77 3.73 -6.09
C GLU A 155 -24.29 2.28 -5.96
N GLY A 156 -23.00 2.01 -6.21
CA GLY A 156 -22.41 0.68 -6.08
C GLY A 156 -22.07 0.24 -4.64
N LEU A 157 -21.89 1.19 -3.73
CA LEU A 157 -21.44 0.93 -2.36
C LEU A 157 -22.34 -0.06 -1.57
N PRO A 158 -23.68 0.01 -1.61
CA PRO A 158 -24.55 -0.94 -0.91
C PRO A 158 -24.36 -2.39 -1.36
N GLU A 159 -24.21 -2.64 -2.67
CA GLU A 159 -24.00 -4.01 -3.17
C GLU A 159 -22.62 -4.56 -2.76
N MET A 160 -21.59 -3.71 -2.75
CA MET A 160 -20.27 -4.07 -2.19
C MET A 160 -20.38 -4.47 -0.71
N LEU A 161 -21.03 -3.63 0.12
CA LEU A 161 -21.19 -3.88 1.55
C LEU A 161 -22.04 -5.11 1.85
N LYS A 162 -23.06 -5.37 1.02
CA LYS A 162 -23.89 -6.57 1.11
C LYS A 162 -23.09 -7.86 0.93
N LEU A 163 -22.10 -7.88 0.02
CA LEU A 163 -21.21 -9.03 -0.15
C LEU A 163 -20.41 -9.31 1.13
N TYR A 164 -19.86 -8.27 1.76
CA TYR A 164 -19.16 -8.42 3.05
C TYR A 164 -20.09 -8.85 4.18
N SER A 165 -21.28 -8.28 4.26
CA SER A 165 -22.31 -8.67 5.24
C SER A 165 -22.69 -10.14 5.10
N GLN A 166 -22.88 -10.62 3.86
CA GLN A 166 -23.17 -12.03 3.59
C GLN A 166 -21.97 -12.93 3.91
N PHE A 167 -20.76 -12.49 3.57
CA PHE A 167 -19.54 -13.26 3.81
C PHE A 167 -19.25 -13.42 5.29
N LEU A 168 -19.43 -12.37 6.11
CA LEU A 168 -19.34 -12.43 7.57
C LEU A 168 -20.48 -13.27 8.17
N GLY A 169 -21.70 -13.09 7.66
CA GLY A 169 -22.88 -13.79 8.12
C GLY A 169 -23.14 -13.52 9.60
N LYS A 170 -23.12 -14.58 10.41
CA LYS A 170 -23.34 -14.54 11.87
C LYS A 170 -22.05 -14.70 12.68
N GLN A 171 -20.89 -14.78 12.01
CA GLN A 171 -19.62 -14.98 12.69
C GLN A 171 -19.19 -13.71 13.43
N PRO A 172 -18.50 -13.81 14.58
CA PRO A 172 -17.95 -12.65 15.25
C PRO A 172 -16.74 -12.08 14.48
N TRP A 173 -15.99 -12.89 13.73
CA TRP A 173 -14.86 -12.46 12.93
C TRP A 173 -14.95 -13.09 11.54
N PHE A 174 -14.29 -12.49 10.56
CA PHE A 174 -14.42 -12.88 9.16
C PHE A 174 -13.96 -14.33 8.89
N LEU A 175 -13.06 -14.88 9.70
CA LEU A 175 -12.63 -16.28 9.57
C LEU A 175 -13.37 -17.25 10.50
N GLY A 176 -14.16 -16.75 11.45
CA GLY A 176 -14.88 -17.58 12.42
C GLY A 176 -14.90 -16.96 13.82
N ASP A 177 -14.58 -17.78 14.82
CA ASP A 177 -14.69 -17.38 16.25
C ASP A 177 -13.46 -16.62 16.77
N LYS A 178 -12.32 -16.72 16.07
CA LYS A 178 -11.06 -16.07 16.43
C LYS A 178 -10.81 -14.88 15.52
N ILE A 179 -10.32 -13.79 16.10
CA ILE A 179 -9.82 -12.65 15.34
C ILE A 179 -8.52 -13.01 14.63
N THR A 180 -8.36 -12.53 13.40
CA THR A 180 -7.16 -12.69 12.58
C THR A 180 -6.77 -11.36 11.96
N PHE A 181 -5.62 -11.29 11.29
CA PHE A 181 -5.16 -10.01 10.71
C PHE A 181 -6.10 -9.46 9.63
N VAL A 182 -6.88 -10.31 8.95
CA VAL A 182 -7.81 -9.85 7.91
C VAL A 182 -8.97 -9.03 8.49
N ASP A 183 -9.32 -9.23 9.77
CA ASP A 183 -10.31 -8.41 10.47
C ASP A 183 -9.82 -6.96 10.65
N PHE A 184 -8.50 -6.75 10.79
CA PHE A 184 -7.92 -5.41 10.86
C PHE A 184 -8.00 -4.70 9.50
N ILE A 185 -7.80 -5.43 8.40
CA ILE A 185 -7.96 -4.90 7.04
C ILE A 185 -9.44 -4.56 6.79
N ALA A 186 -10.34 -5.46 7.18
CA ALA A 186 -11.78 -5.29 7.02
C ALA A 186 -12.29 -4.08 7.82
N TYR A 187 -11.84 -3.92 9.07
CA TYR A 187 -12.16 -2.75 9.89
C TYR A 187 -11.77 -1.43 9.19
N ASP A 188 -10.52 -1.29 8.74
CA ASP A 188 -10.05 -0.05 8.09
C ASP A 188 -10.83 0.25 6.80
N VAL A 189 -11.16 -0.76 5.99
CA VAL A 189 -11.93 -0.55 4.75
C VAL A 189 -13.39 -0.19 5.04
N LEU A 190 -14.03 -0.85 6.00
CA LEU A 190 -15.43 -0.61 6.35
C LEU A 190 -15.60 0.73 7.09
N GLU A 191 -14.74 1.04 8.07
CA GLU A 191 -14.75 2.33 8.77
C GLU A 191 -14.49 3.45 7.78
N ARG A 192 -13.52 3.32 6.88
CA ARG A 192 -13.23 4.35 5.88
C ARG A 192 -14.41 4.63 4.95
N ASN A 193 -15.16 3.60 4.55
CA ASN A 193 -16.40 3.80 3.80
C ASN A 193 -17.49 4.45 4.64
N GLN A 194 -17.56 4.16 5.94
CA GLN A 194 -18.44 4.86 6.87
C GLN A 194 -18.03 6.32 7.06
N VAL A 195 -16.74 6.65 7.03
CA VAL A 195 -16.26 8.04 7.04
C VAL A 195 -16.66 8.76 5.75
N PHE A 196 -16.58 8.05 4.63
CA PHE A 196 -16.93 8.58 3.31
C PHE A 196 -18.44 8.83 3.16
N GLU A 197 -19.25 7.87 3.60
CA GLU A 197 -20.71 7.90 3.62
C GLU A 197 -21.22 7.38 4.98
N PRO A 198 -21.51 8.26 5.96
CA PRO A 198 -21.86 7.89 7.33
C PRO A 198 -23.02 6.91 7.47
N SER A 199 -23.95 6.93 6.51
CA SER A 199 -25.15 6.09 6.55
C SER A 199 -24.97 4.70 5.90
N CYS A 200 -23.84 4.43 5.24
CA CYS A 200 -23.70 3.26 4.36
C CYS A 200 -23.86 1.90 5.07
N LEU A 201 -23.53 1.82 6.37
CA LEU A 201 -23.66 0.58 7.15
C LEU A 201 -25.04 0.38 7.79
N ASN A 202 -25.98 1.34 7.67
CA ASN A 202 -27.27 1.28 8.37
C ASN A 202 -28.13 0.07 7.97
N ALA A 203 -28.01 -0.40 6.73
CA ALA A 203 -28.72 -1.58 6.23
C ALA A 203 -28.07 -2.91 6.66
N PHE A 204 -26.89 -2.88 7.30
CA PHE A 204 -26.08 -4.06 7.59
C PHE A 204 -25.75 -4.16 9.10
N PRO A 205 -26.71 -4.60 9.95
CA PRO A 205 -26.51 -4.67 11.39
C PRO A 205 -25.26 -5.47 11.81
N ASN A 206 -25.00 -6.60 11.15
CA ASN A 206 -23.84 -7.44 11.47
C ASN A 206 -22.49 -6.74 11.20
N LEU A 207 -22.41 -5.85 10.20
CA LEU A 207 -21.23 -5.03 9.94
C LEU A 207 -21.08 -3.92 10.98
N LYS A 208 -22.18 -3.29 11.42
CA LYS A 208 -22.14 -2.32 12.54
C LYS A 208 -21.69 -2.99 13.83
N ASP A 209 -22.19 -4.19 14.11
CA ASP A 209 -21.79 -4.98 15.27
C ASP A 209 -20.31 -5.37 15.17
N PHE A 210 -19.82 -5.69 13.97
CA PHE A 210 -18.39 -5.93 13.72
C PHE A 210 -17.51 -4.72 14.04
N ILE A 211 -17.87 -3.53 13.53
CA ILE A 211 -17.15 -2.28 13.85
C ILE A 211 -17.12 -2.06 15.38
N SER A 212 -18.28 -2.11 16.03
CA SER A 212 -18.40 -1.91 17.48
C SER A 212 -17.58 -2.91 18.28
N ARG A 213 -17.59 -4.19 17.88
CA ARG A 213 -16.81 -5.25 18.54
C ARG A 213 -15.31 -5.07 18.35
N PHE A 214 -14.86 -4.66 17.16
CA PHE A 214 -13.44 -4.39 16.90
C PHE A 214 -12.95 -3.20 17.74
N GLU A 215 -13.68 -2.09 17.75
CA GLU A 215 -13.36 -0.90 18.55
C GLU A 215 -13.43 -1.16 20.06
N GLY A 216 -14.27 -2.12 20.47
CA GLY A 216 -14.43 -2.57 21.86
C GLY A 216 -13.30 -3.45 22.39
N LEU A 217 -12.40 -3.96 21.54
CA LEU A 217 -11.23 -4.72 22.01
C LEU A 217 -10.36 -3.84 22.92
N GLU A 218 -10.00 -4.33 24.11
CA GLU A 218 -9.33 -3.53 25.14
C GLU A 218 -8.13 -2.73 24.61
N LYS A 219 -7.24 -3.38 23.85
CA LYS A 219 -6.04 -2.73 23.27
C LYS A 219 -6.37 -1.77 22.12
N ILE A 220 -7.42 -2.03 21.36
CA ILE A 220 -7.88 -1.14 20.28
C ILE A 220 -8.53 0.11 20.88
N SER A 221 -9.46 -0.06 21.82
CA SER A 221 -10.10 1.05 22.53
C SER A 221 -9.07 1.94 23.24
N ALA A 222 -8.08 1.33 23.91
CA ALA A 222 -6.99 2.06 24.53
C ALA A 222 -6.11 2.80 23.51
N TYR A 223 -5.82 2.18 22.36
CA TYR A 223 -5.06 2.81 21.29
C TYR A 223 -5.80 4.01 20.70
N MET A 224 -7.09 3.88 20.39
CA MET A 224 -7.93 4.94 19.83
C MET A 224 -8.07 6.17 20.73
N LYS A 225 -7.95 5.99 22.06
CA LYS A 225 -7.94 7.08 23.05
C LYS A 225 -6.56 7.71 23.26
N SER A 226 -5.51 7.16 22.65
CA SER A 226 -4.13 7.64 22.81
C SER A 226 -3.74 8.66 21.74
N SER A 227 -2.73 9.48 22.04
CA SER A 227 -2.16 10.44 21.09
C SER A 227 -1.50 9.80 19.85
N ARG A 228 -1.32 8.49 19.84
CA ARG A 228 -0.76 7.75 18.69
C ARG A 228 -1.82 7.42 17.63
N PHE A 229 -3.10 7.48 17.99
CA PHE A 229 -4.17 7.19 17.04
C PHE A 229 -4.29 8.33 16.03
N LEU A 230 -4.21 7.97 14.75
CA LEU A 230 -4.23 8.91 13.64
C LEU A 230 -5.37 8.55 12.67
N PRO A 231 -6.62 8.94 12.96
CA PRO A 231 -7.75 8.63 12.09
C PRO A 231 -7.78 9.51 10.84
N ARG A 232 -7.20 10.72 10.88
CA ARG A 232 -7.18 11.71 9.80
C ARG A 232 -5.80 12.39 9.69
N PRO A 233 -5.41 12.84 8.49
CA PRO A 233 -6.09 12.68 7.20
C PRO A 233 -6.09 11.22 6.72
N VAL A 234 -7.11 10.82 5.94
CA VAL A 234 -7.22 9.45 5.38
C VAL A 234 -6.26 9.25 4.20
N PHE A 235 -6.13 10.28 3.38
CA PHE A 235 -5.28 10.29 2.19
C PHE A 235 -4.26 11.44 2.26
N THR A 236 -3.33 11.45 1.31
CA THR A 236 -2.30 12.49 1.26
C THR A 236 -2.90 13.85 0.87
N LYS A 237 -2.11 14.91 1.03
CA LYS A 237 -2.52 16.30 0.71
C LYS A 237 -2.97 16.50 -0.74
N MET A 238 -2.57 15.63 -1.66
CA MET A 238 -2.91 15.69 -3.08
C MET A 238 -4.31 15.15 -3.39
N ALA A 239 -4.92 14.40 -2.47
CA ALA A 239 -6.28 13.90 -2.67
C ALA A 239 -7.29 15.06 -2.68
N VAL A 240 -8.37 14.89 -3.44
CA VAL A 240 -9.51 15.80 -3.47
C VAL A 240 -10.35 15.63 -2.20
N TRP A 241 -10.55 14.40 -1.74
CA TRP A 241 -11.26 14.07 -0.51
C TRP A 241 -10.36 13.38 0.53
N GLY A 242 -10.61 13.63 1.82
CA GLY A 242 -9.90 12.97 2.92
C GLY A 242 -8.45 13.42 3.11
N ASN A 243 -8.07 14.55 2.51
CA ASN A 243 -6.73 15.14 2.55
C ASN A 243 -6.42 15.97 3.81
N LYS A 244 -7.38 16.08 4.73
CA LYS A 244 -7.30 16.81 6.00
C LYS A 244 -7.89 16.00 7.14
#